data_AF-A0A9P5P819-F1
#
_entry.id   AF-A0A9P5P819-F1
#
_cell.length_a   1.000
_cell.length_b   1.000
_cell.length_c   1.000
_cell.angle_alpha   90.00
_cell.angle_beta   90.00
_cell.angle_gamma   90.00
#
_symmetry.space_group_name_H-M   'P 1'
#
loop_
_entity.id
_entity.type
_entity.pdbx_description
1 polymer ?
#
loop_
_entity_poly.entity_id
_entity_poly.type
_entity_poly.pdbx_seq_one_letter_code
_entity_poly.pdbx_strand_id
1 'polypeptide(L)'
;MAVSSVCSRWRELALSSPSLWANLRMEIYPTAFEETLAGLIDTLKRYLERSGDWPLRLDLNIQGQGRELPSLIHLAQNAYRWRTFIFSGVHSFTTYEILSQMRFPVLEELDLNSTSEWVQCLTSNASNIPQGSVHLQLTRFLHSRPRTIN
;
A
#
# COMPACT_ATOMS: atom_id res chain seq x y z
N MET A 1 13.84 -8.66 7.79
CA MET A 1 13.34 -9.49 8.91
C MET A 1 14.51 -10.25 9.53
N ALA A 2 14.99 -9.82 10.70
CA ALA A 2 16.07 -10.50 11.45
C ALA A 2 15.56 -11.65 12.35
N VAL A 3 14.26 -11.70 12.64
CA VAL A 3 13.67 -12.71 13.54
C VAL A 3 13.76 -14.11 12.93
N SER A 4 13.53 -14.25 11.62
CA SER A 4 13.64 -15.53 10.91
C SER A 4 15.08 -16.01 10.66
N SER A 5 16.09 -15.20 11.00
CA SER A 5 17.51 -15.56 10.93
C SER A 5 18.12 -15.95 12.27
N VAL A 6 17.36 -15.92 13.37
CA VAL A 6 17.87 -16.27 14.72
C VAL A 6 18.11 -17.78 14.83
N CYS A 7 17.09 -18.60 14.60
CA CYS A 7 17.21 -20.06 14.47
C CYS A 7 16.05 -20.64 13.65
N SER A 8 16.11 -21.94 13.31
CA SER A 8 15.06 -22.63 12.55
C SER A 8 13.68 -22.52 13.19
N ARG A 9 13.59 -22.62 14.53
CA ARG A 9 12.32 -22.50 15.27
C ARG A 9 11.69 -21.11 15.12
N TRP A 10 12.48 -20.04 15.19
CA TRP A 10 11.96 -18.68 14.96
C TRP A 10 11.54 -18.46 13.51
N ARG A 11 12.23 -19.11 12.57
CA ARG A 11 11.84 -19.11 11.16
C ARG A 11 10.48 -19.78 10.96
N GLU A 12 10.28 -20.96 11.55
CA GLU A 12 9.01 -21.68 11.49
C GLU A 12 7.87 -20.85 12.10
N LEU A 13 8.06 -20.28 13.29
CA LEU A 13 7.06 -19.41 13.93
C LEU A 13 6.74 -18.18 13.10
N ALA A 14 7.76 -17.55 12.50
CA ALA A 14 7.55 -16.39 11.62
C ALA A 14 6.77 -16.78 10.35
N LEU A 15 7.08 -17.94 9.76
CA LEU A 15 6.40 -18.43 8.56
C LEU A 15 4.95 -18.90 8.85
N SER A 16 4.69 -19.44 10.04
CA SER A 16 3.37 -19.94 10.44
C SER A 16 2.42 -18.85 10.97
N SER A 17 2.84 -17.58 10.99
CA SER A 17 2.06 -16.48 11.55
C SER A 17 1.69 -15.45 10.47
N PRO A 18 0.52 -15.58 9.82
CA PRO A 18 0.11 -14.71 8.72
C PRO A 18 0.01 -13.23 9.10
N SER A 19 -0.36 -12.93 10.35
CA SER A 19 -0.49 -11.57 10.86
C SER A 19 0.83 -10.78 10.83
N LEU A 20 1.99 -11.45 10.92
CA LEU A 20 3.30 -10.81 10.81
C LEU A 20 3.60 -10.30 9.39
N TRP A 21 2.94 -10.87 8.38
CA TRP A 21 3.13 -10.51 6.97
C TRP A 21 2.05 -9.57 6.44
N ALA A 22 0.98 -9.35 7.22
CA ALA A 22 -0.18 -8.57 6.81
C ALA A 22 -0.02 -7.05 7.02
N ASN A 23 1.03 -6.62 7.73
CA ASN A 23 1.33 -5.21 7.93
C ASN A 23 2.49 -4.78 7.03
N LEU A 24 2.17 -4.01 5.99
CA LEU A 24 3.09 -3.59 4.95
C LEU A 24 3.20 -2.07 4.96
N ARG A 25 4.40 -1.57 5.25
CA ARG A 25 4.77 -0.18 5.04
C ARG A 25 5.85 -0.09 3.97
N MET A 26 5.57 0.63 2.88
CA MET A 26 6.48 0.73 1.74
C MET A 26 6.73 2.19 1.37
N GLU A 27 8.01 2.53 1.31
CA GLU A 27 8.53 3.80 0.83
C GLU A 27 9.15 3.55 -0.55
N ILE A 28 8.44 3.92 -1.61
CA ILE A 28 8.85 3.67 -2.99
C ILE A 28 9.34 4.97 -3.58
N TYR A 29 10.62 4.98 -3.94
CA TYR A 29 11.24 6.04 -4.72
C TYR A 29 11.58 5.45 -6.09
N PRO A 30 10.78 5.72 -7.14
CA PRO A 30 11.09 5.31 -8.50
C PRO A 30 12.41 5.99 -8.92
N THR A 31 13.52 5.31 -8.67
CA THR A 31 14.82 5.66 -9.22
C THR A 31 14.92 5.07 -10.63
N ALA A 32 15.92 5.48 -11.41
CA ALA A 32 16.11 4.99 -12.77
C ALA A 32 16.43 3.49 -12.89
N PHE A 33 16.59 2.75 -11.78
CA PHE A 33 17.03 1.36 -11.77
C PHE A 33 15.85 0.38 -11.64
N GLU A 34 15.52 -0.30 -12.74
CA GLU A 34 14.41 -1.27 -12.83
C GLU A 34 14.63 -2.53 -11.97
N GLU A 35 15.87 -2.94 -11.73
CA GLU A 35 16.19 -4.13 -10.92
C GLU A 35 15.72 -3.99 -9.46
N THR A 36 15.88 -2.79 -8.89
CA THR A 36 15.43 -2.48 -7.53
C THR A 36 13.91 -2.62 -7.42
N LEU A 37 13.19 -2.24 -8.48
CA LEU A 37 11.75 -2.36 -8.54
C LEU A 37 11.32 -3.84 -8.62
N ALA A 38 11.97 -4.65 -9.46
CA ALA A 38 11.69 -6.09 -9.53
C ALA A 38 11.85 -6.80 -8.17
N GLY A 39 12.94 -6.51 -7.44
CA GLY A 39 13.17 -7.09 -6.11
C GLY A 39 12.13 -6.67 -5.06
N LEU A 40 11.64 -5.43 -5.15
CA LEU A 40 10.52 -4.96 -4.32
C LEU A 40 9.24 -5.73 -4.62
N ILE A 41 8.95 -5.98 -5.89
CA ILE A 41 7.74 -6.69 -6.33
C ILE A 41 7.72 -8.12 -5.83
N ASP A 42 8.84 -8.84 -5.97
CA ASP A 42 8.95 -10.20 -5.46
C ASP A 42 8.80 -10.25 -3.95
N THR A 43 9.31 -9.23 -3.26
CA THR A 43 9.13 -9.10 -1.81
C THR A 43 7.68 -8.87 -1.46
N LEU A 44 6.99 -7.98 -2.17
CA LEU A 44 5.58 -7.72 -1.97
C LEU A 44 4.72 -8.98 -2.18
N LYS A 45 4.93 -9.72 -3.28
CA LYS A 45 4.23 -10.98 -3.55
C LYS A 45 4.40 -11.98 -2.41
N ARG A 46 5.63 -12.16 -1.91
CA ARG A 46 5.92 -13.05 -0.77
C ARG A 46 5.18 -12.64 0.51
N TYR A 47 5.03 -11.35 0.76
CA TYR A 47 4.27 -10.87 1.91
C TYR A 47 2.77 -11.14 1.73
N LEU A 48 2.22 -10.85 0.55
CA LEU A 48 0.83 -11.13 0.23
C LEU A 48 0.51 -12.64 0.36
N GLU A 49 1.37 -13.50 -0.19
CA GLU A 49 1.25 -14.97 -0.07
C GLU A 49 1.27 -15.44 1.39
N ARG A 50 2.26 -14.99 2.18
CA ARG A 50 2.40 -15.43 3.57
C ARG A 50 1.35 -14.86 4.52
N SER A 51 0.79 -13.71 4.17
CA SER A 51 -0.30 -13.11 4.93
C SER A 51 -1.63 -13.86 4.78
N GLY A 52 -1.73 -14.84 3.87
CA GLY A 52 -2.91 -15.70 3.72
C GLY A 52 -4.17 -14.89 3.45
N ASP A 53 -5.24 -15.09 4.22
CA ASP A 53 -6.46 -14.26 4.17
C ASP A 53 -6.51 -13.21 5.30
N TRP A 54 -5.39 -13.00 6.00
CA TRP A 54 -5.38 -12.05 7.12
C TRP A 54 -5.67 -10.63 6.64
N PRO A 55 -6.46 -9.83 7.38
CA PRO A 55 -6.76 -8.46 6.99
C PRO A 55 -5.50 -7.61 6.87
N LEU A 56 -5.31 -6.97 5.72
CA LEU A 56 -4.11 -6.22 5.36
C LEU A 56 -4.15 -4.79 5.93
N ARG A 57 -3.01 -4.36 6.47
CA ARG A 57 -2.72 -2.97 6.79
C ARG A 57 -1.62 -2.50 5.85
N LEU A 58 -1.96 -1.57 4.97
CA LEU A 58 -1.09 -1.04 3.93
C LEU A 58 -0.83 0.45 4.19
N ASP A 59 0.43 0.83 4.24
CA ASP A 59 0.90 2.22 4.31
C ASP A 59 1.91 2.45 3.18
N LEU A 60 1.48 3.18 2.15
CA LEU A 60 2.18 3.32 0.89
C LEU A 60 2.54 4.77 0.66
N ASN A 61 3.83 5.04 0.55
CA ASN A 61 4.34 6.34 0.21
C ASN A 61 5.18 6.23 -1.06
N ILE A 62 4.66 6.76 -2.17
CA ILE A 62 5.28 6.65 -3.49
C ILE A 62 5.65 8.06 -3.97
N GLN A 63 6.95 8.34 -3.98
CA GLN A 63 7.51 9.66 -4.25
C GLN A 63 8.37 9.61 -5.51
N GLY A 64 8.09 10.44 -6.51
CA GLY A 64 8.87 10.49 -7.74
C GLY A 64 8.07 11.05 -8.91
N GLN A 65 8.67 11.05 -10.09
CA GLN A 65 8.03 11.51 -11.32
C GLN A 65 7.61 10.32 -12.19
N GLY A 66 6.31 10.23 -12.46
CA GLY A 66 5.79 9.87 -13.79
C GLY A 66 6.00 8.45 -14.31
N ARG A 67 6.05 7.43 -13.46
CA ARG A 67 5.94 6.03 -13.92
C ARG A 67 4.78 5.33 -13.27
N GLU A 68 3.93 4.72 -14.09
CA GLU A 68 3.01 3.70 -13.57
C GLU A 68 3.84 2.58 -12.95
N LEU A 69 3.31 1.98 -11.88
CA LEU A 69 3.90 0.82 -11.24
C LEU A 69 2.95 -0.35 -11.48
N PRO A 70 3.04 -1.05 -12.64
CA PRO A 70 2.13 -2.14 -12.98
C PRO A 70 1.99 -3.18 -11.88
N SER A 71 3.03 -3.35 -11.06
CA SER A 71 3.06 -4.26 -9.93
C SER A 71 2.13 -3.92 -8.77
N LEU A 72 1.65 -2.68 -8.67
CA LEU A 72 0.64 -2.29 -7.69
C LEU A 72 -0.72 -2.98 -7.97
N ILE A 73 -0.91 -3.56 -9.16
CA ILE A 73 -2.04 -4.45 -9.45
C ILE A 73 -2.18 -5.59 -8.44
N HIS A 74 -1.06 -6.13 -7.95
CA HIS A 74 -1.07 -7.23 -6.99
C HIS A 74 -1.64 -6.80 -5.63
N LEU A 75 -1.47 -5.53 -5.26
CA LEU A 75 -2.15 -4.97 -4.09
C LEU A 75 -3.66 -4.88 -4.35
N ALA A 76 -4.04 -4.29 -5.47
CA ALA A 76 -5.45 -4.07 -5.83
C ALA A 76 -6.24 -5.39 -5.90
N GLN A 77 -5.62 -6.47 -6.39
CA GLN A 77 -6.21 -7.82 -6.40
C GLN A 77 -6.53 -8.35 -4.99
N ASN A 78 -5.88 -7.84 -3.96
CA ASN A 78 -6.10 -8.20 -2.56
C ASN A 78 -6.99 -7.19 -1.81
N ALA A 79 -7.65 -6.26 -2.52
CA ALA A 79 -8.48 -5.21 -1.91
C ALA A 79 -9.62 -5.74 -1.01
N TYR A 80 -10.15 -6.91 -1.33
CA TYR A 80 -11.24 -7.55 -0.56
C TYR A 80 -10.91 -7.81 0.91
N ARG A 81 -9.62 -7.82 1.26
CA ARG A 81 -9.11 -8.06 2.61
C ARG A 81 -8.31 -6.89 3.15
N TRP A 82 -8.39 -5.71 2.52
CA TRP A 82 -7.80 -4.50 3.09
C TRP A 82 -8.61 -4.05 4.29
N ARG A 83 -7.93 -3.91 5.43
CA ARG A 83 -8.48 -3.34 6.66
C ARG A 83 -8.12 -1.87 6.80
N THR A 84 -6.87 -1.53 6.49
CA THR A 84 -6.36 -0.16 6.47
C THR A 84 -5.60 0.04 5.17
N PHE A 85 -5.92 1.10 4.43
CA PHE A 85 -5.16 1.53 3.26
C PHE A 85 -4.84 3.01 3.36
N ILE A 86 -3.56 3.32 3.53
CA ILE A 86 -3.04 4.68 3.57
C ILE A 86 -2.15 4.85 2.35
N PHE A 87 -2.43 5.87 1.55
CA PHE A 87 -1.60 6.24 0.42
C PHE A 87 -1.21 7.70 0.45
N SER A 88 0.07 7.95 0.16
CA SER A 88 0.58 9.28 -0.17
C SER A 88 1.43 9.23 -1.43
N GLY A 89 1.18 10.14 -2.37
CA GLY A 89 1.97 10.22 -3.60
C GLY A 89 1.20 10.73 -4.82
N VAL A 90 1.90 10.81 -5.94
CA VAL A 90 1.36 11.32 -7.23
C VAL A 90 1.12 10.21 -8.27
N HIS A 91 1.42 8.97 -7.91
CA HIS A 91 1.32 7.81 -8.81
C HIS A 91 -0.05 7.14 -8.76
N SER A 92 -0.48 6.58 -9.89
CA SER A 92 -1.67 5.73 -9.97
C SER A 92 -1.36 4.27 -9.66
N PHE A 93 -2.27 3.62 -8.93
CA PHE A 93 -2.17 2.22 -8.51
C PHE A 93 -2.55 1.22 -9.60
N THR A 94 -3.47 1.59 -10.48
CA THR A 94 -4.07 0.69 -11.46
C THR A 94 -4.79 1.47 -12.55
N THR A 95 -5.13 0.78 -13.63
CA THR A 95 -6.12 1.28 -14.61
C THR A 95 -7.50 1.40 -13.94
N TYR A 96 -8.32 2.30 -14.47
CA TYR A 96 -9.69 2.58 -13.98
C TYR A 96 -10.56 1.31 -13.88
N GLU A 97 -10.35 0.35 -14.77
CA GLU A 97 -11.12 -0.91 -14.81
C GLU A 97 -10.89 -1.79 -13.58
N ILE A 98 -9.66 -1.85 -13.06
CA ILE A 98 -9.39 -2.64 -11.85
C ILE A 98 -9.95 -1.93 -10.63
N LEU A 99 -9.85 -0.59 -10.60
CA LEU A 99 -10.41 0.24 -9.53
C LEU A 99 -11.90 -0.05 -9.37
N SER A 100 -12.65 -0.01 -10.48
CA SER A 100 -14.10 -0.20 -10.49
C SER A 100 -14.54 -1.57 -9.99
N GLN A 101 -13.68 -2.59 -10.10
CA GLN A 101 -13.97 -3.97 -9.67
C GLN A 101 -13.58 -4.26 -8.21
N MET A 102 -12.79 -3.39 -7.58
CA MET A 102 -12.37 -3.60 -6.19
C MET A 102 -13.55 -3.55 -5.22
N ARG A 103 -13.51 -4.44 -4.23
CA ARG A 103 -14.47 -4.52 -3.13
C ARG A 103 -13.73 -4.37 -1.81
N PHE A 104 -14.39 -3.74 -0.84
CA PHE A 104 -13.77 -3.39 0.44
C PHE A 104 -14.65 -3.86 1.62
N PRO A 105 -14.96 -5.17 1.75
CA PRO A 105 -15.91 -5.65 2.74
C PRO A 105 -15.42 -5.55 4.19
N VAL A 106 -14.10 -5.44 4.41
CA VAL A 106 -13.48 -5.38 5.75
C VAL A 106 -12.65 -4.11 5.97
N LEU A 107 -12.79 -3.12 5.08
CA LEU A 107 -12.03 -1.88 5.13
C LEU A 107 -12.58 -0.99 6.24
N GLU A 108 -11.73 -0.71 7.22
CA GLU A 108 -12.03 0.15 8.37
C GLU A 108 -11.48 1.57 8.16
N GLU A 109 -10.37 1.71 7.44
CA GLU A 109 -9.65 2.98 7.30
C GLU A 109 -9.10 3.15 5.88
N LEU A 110 -9.41 4.30 5.27
CA LEU A 110 -8.95 4.69 3.95
C LEU A 110 -8.45 6.14 3.97
N ASP A 111 -7.15 6.33 3.82
CA ASP A 111 -6.52 7.65 3.73
C ASP A 111 -5.80 7.77 2.39
N LEU A 112 -6.14 8.81 1.63
CA LEU A 112 -5.63 9.06 0.30
C LEU A 112 -5.14 10.52 0.23
N ASN A 113 -3.84 10.71 0.40
CA ASN A 113 -3.17 11.99 0.22
C ASN A 113 -2.55 12.04 -1.18
N SER A 114 -3.42 12.20 -2.18
CA SER A 114 -3.04 12.25 -3.59
C SER A 114 -3.97 13.16 -4.38
N THR A 115 -3.42 13.80 -5.42
CA THR A 115 -4.19 14.68 -6.32
C THR A 115 -4.67 13.96 -7.58
N SER A 116 -4.49 12.65 -7.67
CA SER A 116 -4.74 11.86 -8.88
C SER A 116 -6.23 11.49 -9.04
N GLU A 117 -6.71 11.40 -10.29
CA GLU A 117 -8.12 11.12 -10.61
C GLU A 117 -8.63 9.76 -10.07
N TRP A 118 -7.75 8.78 -9.91
CA TRP A 118 -8.10 7.46 -9.38
C TRP A 118 -8.60 7.52 -7.93
N VAL A 119 -8.21 8.55 -7.16
CA VAL A 119 -8.69 8.77 -5.78
C VAL A 119 -10.21 8.83 -5.75
N GLN A 120 -10.81 9.55 -6.71
CA GLN A 120 -12.27 9.68 -6.79
C GLN A 120 -12.93 8.31 -7.03
N CYS A 121 -12.35 7.50 -7.91
CA CYS A 121 -12.84 6.17 -8.27
C CYS A 121 -12.75 5.18 -7.10
N LEU A 122 -11.63 5.24 -6.35
CA LEU A 122 -11.45 4.39 -5.17
C LEU A 122 -12.44 4.81 -4.07
N THR A 123 -12.60 6.11 -3.83
CA THR A 123 -13.54 6.62 -2.83
C THR A 123 -15.00 6.31 -3.16
N SER A 124 -15.41 6.37 -4.44
CA SER A 124 -16.78 6.01 -4.83
C SER A 124 -17.08 4.54 -4.51
N ASN A 125 -16.09 3.66 -4.68
CA ASN A 125 -16.22 2.24 -4.37
C ASN A 125 -16.16 1.95 -2.85
N ALA A 126 -15.51 2.83 -2.10
CA ALA A 126 -15.41 2.77 -0.65
C ALA A 126 -16.57 3.51 0.07
N SER A 127 -17.63 3.89 -0.64
CA SER A 127 -18.74 4.71 -0.13
C SER A 127 -19.53 4.12 1.05
N ASN A 128 -19.33 2.84 1.40
CA ASN A 128 -19.91 2.20 2.59
C ASN A 128 -19.14 2.47 3.89
N ILE A 129 -18.00 3.18 3.85
CA ILE A 129 -17.22 3.52 5.05
C ILE A 129 -17.90 4.68 5.80
N PRO A 130 -18.04 4.62 7.13
CA PRO A 130 -18.53 5.76 7.91
C PRO A 130 -17.65 6.99 7.64
N GLN A 131 -18.27 8.12 7.30
CA GLN A 131 -17.61 9.35 6.83
C GLN A 131 -16.54 9.94 7.78
N GLY A 132 -16.38 9.42 8.99
CA GLY A 132 -15.29 9.79 9.91
C GLY A 132 -13.95 9.10 9.67
N SER A 133 -13.85 8.12 8.77
CA SER A 133 -12.61 7.34 8.51
C SER A 133 -12.00 7.56 7.12
N VAL A 134 -12.58 8.45 6.31
CA VAL A 134 -12.04 8.85 5.00
C VAL A 134 -11.48 10.25 5.14
N HIS A 135 -10.19 10.36 5.46
CA HIS A 135 -9.55 11.66 5.61
C HIS A 135 -8.99 12.09 4.24
N LEU A 136 -9.82 12.72 3.40
CA LEU A 136 -9.34 13.36 2.16
C LEU A 136 -8.62 14.66 2.53
N GLN A 137 -7.32 14.59 2.80
CA GLN A 137 -6.48 15.78 2.80
C GLN A 137 -6.20 16.15 1.34
N LEU A 138 -7.06 16.98 0.74
CA LEU A 138 -6.72 17.73 -0.48
C LEU A 138 -5.65 18.76 -0.11
N THR A 139 -4.43 18.29 0.09
CA THR A 139 -3.32 19.16 0.48
C THR A 139 -2.92 19.98 -0.74
N ARG A 140 -3.42 21.21 -0.85
CA ARG A 140 -2.79 22.26 -1.67
C ARG A 140 -1.33 22.32 -1.23
N PHE A 141 -0.43 21.91 -2.11
CA PHE A 141 1.01 22.08 -1.93
C PHE A 141 1.31 23.56 -1.67
N LEU A 142 1.56 23.90 -0.41
CA LEU A 142 2.28 25.11 -0.05
C LEU A 142 3.49 24.71 0.79
N HIS A 143 4.63 24.80 0.14
CA HIS A 143 5.96 25.04 0.69
C HIS A 143 6.52 23.99 1.66
N SER A 144 7.37 23.15 1.08
CA SER A 144 8.66 22.71 1.65
C SER A 144 9.06 23.45 2.93
N ARG A 145 9.12 22.73 4.05
CA ARG A 145 10.02 23.10 5.15
C ARG A 145 11.25 22.20 5.12
N PRO A 146 12.47 22.77 5.08
CA PRO A 146 13.68 21.99 5.27
C PRO A 146 13.76 21.51 6.73
N ARG A 147 14.13 20.24 6.92
CA ARG A 147 14.56 19.74 8.23
C ARG A 147 15.90 20.41 8.56
N THR A 148 15.90 21.24 9.60
CA THR A 148 17.11 21.64 10.30
C THR A 148 17.71 20.40 10.98
N ILE A 149 18.94 20.07 10.60
CA ILE A 149 19.84 19.22 11.38
C ILE A 149 20.75 20.18 12.14
N ASN A 150 20.97 19.86 13.42
CA ASN A 150 21.76 20.59 14.42
C ASN A 150 23.09 21.14 13.90
#